data_AF-A0A929X990-F1
#
_entry.id   AF-A0A929X990-F1
#
_cell.length_a   1.000
_cell.length_b   1.000
_cell.length_c   1.000
_cell.angle_alpha   90.00
_cell.angle_beta   90.00
_cell.angle_gamma   90.00
#
_symmetry.space_group_name_H-M   'P 1'
#
loop_
_entity.id
_entity.type
_entity.pdbx_description
1 polymer ?
#
loop_
_entity_poly.entity_id
_entity_poly.type
_entity_poly.pdbx_seq_one_letter_code
_entity_poly.pdbx_strand_id
1 'polypeptide(L)'
;MALRQKFNKMHEYESLVRNFVCESEDYEDRLIAVVTEAFDFSLQNLRAVNDAYKNYEMYWFEVCNSALCGALGALLDKEEKLRKSQKLALFFKGLIFQEKYRSNRMDFIFILQIMKRKGDIADVAADKDIWRADGFTQFGLVEAIYKLKIPGFSS
;
A
#
# COMPACT_ATOMS: atom_id res chain seq x y z
N MET A 1 17.64 -9.61 15.34
CA MET A 1 16.33 -9.86 16.01
C MET A 1 15.82 -11.25 15.64
N ALA A 2 15.26 -11.98 16.61
CA ALA A 2 14.57 -13.24 16.35
C ALA A 2 13.30 -13.00 15.50
N LEU A 3 12.86 -13.98 14.70
CA LEU A 3 11.71 -13.83 13.80
C LEU A 3 10.44 -13.36 14.54
N ARG A 4 10.16 -13.93 15.72
CA ARG A 4 9.05 -13.49 16.59
C ARG A 4 9.12 -12.02 16.98
N GLN A 5 10.32 -11.50 17.28
CA GLN A 5 10.50 -10.08 17.62
C GLN A 5 10.22 -9.18 16.42
N LYS A 6 10.59 -9.62 15.20
CA LYS A 6 10.31 -8.88 13.97
C LYS A 6 8.81 -8.81 13.69
N PHE A 7 8.07 -9.90 13.90
CA PHE A 7 6.62 -9.89 13.77
C PHE A 7 5.92 -9.05 14.83
N ASN A 8 6.37 -9.12 16.09
CA ASN A 8 5.85 -8.22 17.13
C ASN A 8 6.06 -6.76 16.74
N LYS A 9 7.23 -6.43 16.17
CA LYS A 9 7.51 -5.07 15.71
C LYS A 9 6.61 -4.63 14.55
N MET A 10 6.33 -5.51 13.59
CA MET A 10 5.34 -5.22 12.54
C MET A 10 3.94 -5.02 13.10
N HIS A 11 3.54 -5.80 14.11
CA HIS A 11 2.25 -5.64 14.77
C HIS A 11 2.16 -4.30 15.52
N GLU A 12 3.25 -3.83 16.14
CA GLU A 12 3.30 -2.48 16.71
C GLU A 12 3.04 -1.40 15.65
N TYR A 13 3.70 -1.47 14.49
CA TYR A 13 3.46 -0.52 13.39
C TYR A 13 2.02 -0.58 12.88
N GLU A 14 1.46 -1.78 12.69
CA GLU A 14 0.07 -1.95 12.29
C GLU A 14 -0.89 -1.31 13.31
N SER A 15 -0.63 -1.52 14.60
CA SER A 15 -1.43 -0.92 15.68
C SER A 15 -1.30 0.61 15.71
N LEU A 16 -0.09 1.15 15.49
CA LEU A 16 0.14 2.59 15.40
C LEU A 16 -0.66 3.22 14.25
N VAL A 17 -0.67 2.58 13.09
CA VAL A 17 -1.48 3.01 11.94
C VAL A 17 -2.97 2.92 12.25
N ARG A 18 -3.44 1.78 12.77
CA ARG A 18 -4.87 1.54 13.03
C ARG A 18 -5.47 2.54 14.03
N ASN A 19 -4.64 3.02 14.96
CA ASN A 19 -5.03 3.95 16.02
C ASN A 19 -4.49 5.38 15.78
N PHE A 20 -4.02 5.69 14.58
CA PHE A 20 -3.49 7.01 14.25
C PHE A 20 -4.60 8.07 14.32
N VAL A 21 -4.27 9.26 14.85
CA VAL A 21 -5.22 10.38 15.01
C VAL A 21 -4.70 11.65 14.34
N CYS A 22 -5.58 12.35 13.62
CA CYS A 22 -5.25 13.56 12.87
C CYS A 22 -5.43 14.85 13.69
N GLU A 23 -4.74 14.92 14.84
CA GLU A 23 -4.83 16.08 15.77
C GLU A 23 -3.84 17.20 15.46
N SER A 24 -2.63 16.88 14.97
CA SER A 24 -1.59 17.87 14.67
C SER A 24 -1.67 18.37 13.22
N GLU A 25 -1.09 19.53 12.93
CA GLU A 25 -1.05 20.07 11.55
C GLU A 25 -0.17 19.24 10.61
N ASP A 26 0.86 18.59 11.15
CA ASP A 26 1.81 17.72 10.44
C ASP A 26 1.36 16.25 10.37
N TYR A 27 0.07 15.97 10.59
CA TYR A 27 -0.46 14.60 10.67
C TYR A 27 -0.14 13.75 9.43
N GLU A 28 -0.11 14.36 8.23
CA GLU A 28 0.26 13.67 6.99
C GLU A 28 1.72 13.21 7.01
N ASP A 29 2.64 14.07 7.44
CA ASP A 29 4.07 13.76 7.54
C ASP A 29 4.34 12.66 8.56
N ARG A 30 3.67 12.75 9.72
CA ARG A 30 3.80 11.75 10.78
C ARG A 30 3.31 10.37 10.33
N LEU A 31 2.16 10.31 9.64
CA LEU A 31 1.67 9.03 9.13
C LEU A 31 2.62 8.47 8.05
N ILE A 32 3.08 9.31 7.12
CA ILE A 32 4.03 8.90 6.08
C ILE A 32 5.33 8.38 6.72
N ALA A 33 5.83 9.03 7.76
CA ALA A 33 7.03 8.60 8.47
C ALA A 33 6.83 7.21 9.10
N VAL A 34 5.72 6.97 9.82
CA VAL A 34 5.40 5.67 10.42
C VAL A 34 5.29 4.57 9.36
N VAL A 35 4.60 4.83 8.25
CA VAL A 35 4.42 3.87 7.16
C VAL A 35 5.75 3.57 6.47
N THR A 36 6.56 4.59 6.23
CA THR A 36 7.89 4.45 5.61
C THR A 36 8.81 3.62 6.50
N GLU A 37 8.85 3.91 7.81
CA GLU A 37 9.64 3.15 8.77
C GLU A 37 9.22 1.68 8.83
N ALA A 38 7.91 1.42 8.82
CA ALA A 38 7.37 0.06 8.83
C ALA A 38 7.74 -0.73 7.55
N PHE A 39 7.63 -0.10 6.38
CA PHE A 39 8.00 -0.73 5.11
C PHE A 39 9.51 -0.97 4.98
N ASP A 40 10.33 0.00 5.39
CA ASP A 40 11.78 -0.20 5.37
C ASP A 40 12.21 -1.26 6.38
N PHE A 41 11.59 -1.30 7.56
CA PHE A 41 11.82 -2.35 8.54
C PHE A 41 11.48 -3.73 7.97
N SER A 42 10.31 -3.91 7.37
CA SER A 42 9.88 -5.19 6.80
C SER A 42 10.82 -5.64 5.68
N LEU A 43 11.17 -4.75 4.75
CA LEU A 43 12.09 -5.04 3.65
C LEU A 43 13.49 -5.42 4.12
N GLN A 44 13.99 -4.81 5.19
CA GLN A 44 15.32 -5.13 5.73
C GLN A 44 15.33 -6.43 6.52
N ASN A 45 14.22 -6.78 7.18
CA ASN A 45 14.22 -7.82 8.21
C ASN A 45 13.42 -9.09 7.86
N LEU A 46 12.50 -9.03 6.90
CA LEU A 46 11.52 -10.10 6.62
C LEU A 46 11.63 -10.65 5.18
N ARG A 47 12.86 -10.77 4.66
CA ARG A 47 13.15 -11.39 3.35
C ARG A 47 13.22 -12.91 3.35
N ALA A 48 12.80 -13.57 4.43
CA ALA A 48 12.67 -15.03 4.42
C ALA A 48 11.41 -15.40 3.62
N VAL A 49 11.50 -16.45 2.81
CA VAL A 49 10.35 -17.03 2.12
C VAL A 49 9.36 -17.56 3.17
N ASN A 50 8.08 -17.36 2.89
CA ASN A 50 6.97 -17.87 3.66
C ASN A 50 6.55 -19.25 3.13
N ASP A 51 6.97 -20.29 3.82
CA ASP A 51 6.73 -21.68 3.43
C ASP A 51 5.26 -22.13 3.57
N ALA A 52 4.36 -21.26 4.04
CA ALA A 52 2.93 -21.54 4.10
C ALA A 52 2.29 -21.67 2.70
N TYR A 53 2.87 -21.01 1.68
CA TYR A 53 2.36 -21.04 0.31
C TYR A 53 3.20 -21.99 -0.56
N LYS A 54 2.73 -23.23 -0.71
CA LYS A 54 3.49 -24.30 -1.38
C LYS A 54 3.79 -24.08 -2.87
N ASN A 55 3.01 -23.24 -3.57
CA ASN A 55 3.10 -23.05 -5.02
C ASN A 55 3.37 -21.58 -5.42
N TYR A 56 3.68 -20.72 -4.45
CA TYR A 56 3.91 -19.31 -4.68
C TYR A 56 4.96 -18.80 -3.70
N GLU A 57 6.12 -18.40 -4.21
CA GLU A 57 7.18 -17.81 -3.39
C GLU A 57 6.74 -16.42 -2.93
N MET A 58 6.31 -16.34 -1.67
CA MET A 58 5.92 -15.09 -1.02
C MET A 58 6.90 -14.81 0.11
N TYR A 59 7.40 -13.59 0.21
CA TYR A 59 8.25 -13.21 1.32
C TYR A 59 7.42 -12.72 2.51
N TRP A 60 7.93 -12.89 3.73
CA TRP A 60 7.23 -12.37 4.92
C TRP A 60 7.00 -10.87 4.90
N PHE A 61 7.89 -10.09 4.28
CA PHE A 61 7.69 -8.64 4.14
C PHE A 61 6.45 -8.33 3.31
N GLU A 62 6.13 -9.13 2.30
CA GLU A 62 4.98 -8.92 1.41
C GLU A 62 3.69 -9.05 2.22
N VAL A 63 3.58 -10.12 3.00
CA VAL A 63 2.45 -10.38 3.91
C VAL A 63 2.27 -9.25 4.92
N CYS A 64 3.36 -8.85 5.58
CA CYS A 64 3.29 -7.81 6.60
C CYS A 64 2.97 -6.43 6.00
N ASN A 65 3.46 -6.13 4.80
CA ASN A 65 3.13 -4.89 4.10
C ASN A 65 1.67 -4.85 3.67
N SER A 66 1.11 -5.95 3.16
CA SER A 66 -0.32 -6.03 2.83
C SER A 66 -1.19 -5.88 4.08
N ALA A 67 -0.81 -6.48 5.21
CA ALA A 67 -1.51 -6.27 6.49
C ALA A 67 -1.48 -4.81 6.95
N LEU A 68 -0.33 -4.14 6.83
CA LEU A 68 -0.20 -2.71 7.12
C LEU A 68 -1.07 -1.85 6.20
N CYS A 69 -1.13 -2.17 4.90
CA CYS A 69 -2.02 -1.52 3.94
C CYS A 69 -3.50 -1.76 4.27
N GLY A 70 -3.86 -2.95 4.76
CA GLY A 70 -5.19 -3.23 5.28
C GLY A 70 -5.56 -2.33 6.47
N ALA A 71 -4.62 -2.12 7.40
CA ALA A 71 -4.82 -1.18 8.51
C ALA A 71 -4.94 0.28 8.02
N LEU A 72 -4.14 0.69 7.04
CA LEU A 72 -4.26 2.00 6.38
C LEU A 72 -5.63 2.18 5.71
N GLY A 73 -6.12 1.17 4.99
CA GLY A 73 -7.46 1.21 4.39
C GLY A 73 -8.55 1.45 5.44
N ALA A 74 -8.50 0.70 6.54
CA ALA A 74 -9.43 0.88 7.66
C ALA A 74 -9.32 2.25 8.35
N LEU A 75 -8.12 2.84 8.39
CA LEU A 75 -7.92 4.21 8.87
C LEU A 75 -8.55 5.23 7.91
N LEU A 76 -8.33 5.09 6.60
CA LEU A 76 -8.85 5.99 5.57
C LEU A 76 -10.39 5.99 5.49
N ASP A 77 -11.03 4.88 5.84
CA ASP A 77 -12.49 4.80 5.95
C ASP A 77 -13.04 5.66 7.10
N LYS A 78 -12.28 5.80 8.18
CA LYS A 78 -12.66 6.57 9.38
C LYS A 78 -12.24 8.04 9.30
N GLU A 79 -11.06 8.30 8.74
CA GLU A 79 -10.41 9.61 8.73
C GLU A 79 -10.54 10.29 7.37
N GLU A 80 -11.60 11.08 7.20
CA GLU A 80 -11.86 11.76 5.92
C GLU A 80 -10.74 12.72 5.50
N LYS A 81 -10.07 13.38 6.46
CA LYS A 81 -8.92 14.26 6.20
C LYS A 81 -7.82 13.52 5.45
N LEU A 82 -7.44 12.33 5.93
CA LEU A 82 -6.44 11.48 5.28
C LEU A 82 -6.93 11.00 3.92
N ARG A 83 -8.19 10.57 3.80
CA ARG A 83 -8.76 10.16 2.51
C ARG A 83 -8.67 11.27 1.45
N LYS A 84 -8.86 12.53 1.87
CA LYS A 84 -8.76 13.73 1.03
C LYS A 84 -7.33 14.30 0.88
N SER A 85 -6.33 13.73 1.56
CA SER A 85 -4.92 14.14 1.43
C SER A 85 -4.36 13.92 0.02
N GLN A 86 -3.91 15.00 -0.64
CA GLN A 86 -3.15 14.88 -1.89
C GLN A 86 -1.71 14.40 -1.63
N LYS A 87 -1.12 14.82 -0.50
CA LYS A 87 0.25 14.44 -0.12
C LYS A 87 0.38 12.93 0.06
N LEU A 88 -0.57 12.32 0.76
CA LEU A 88 -0.63 10.88 0.97
C LEU A 88 -0.89 10.12 -0.33
N ALA A 89 -1.74 10.65 -1.23
CA ALA A 89 -1.97 10.06 -2.54
C ALA A 89 -0.69 10.04 -3.39
N LEU A 90 0.04 11.16 -3.44
CA LEU A 90 1.33 11.23 -4.14
C LEU A 90 2.36 10.28 -3.55
N PHE A 91 2.39 10.13 -2.22
CA PHE A 91 3.24 9.16 -1.54
C PHE A 91 2.96 7.73 -2.04
N PHE A 92 1.72 7.25 -1.96
CA PHE A 92 1.38 5.89 -2.41
C PHE A 92 1.55 5.68 -3.91
N LYS A 93 1.22 6.68 -4.74
CA LYS A 93 1.52 6.65 -6.18
C LYS A 93 3.01 6.46 -6.42
N GLY A 94 3.86 7.18 -5.68
CA GLY A 94 5.31 7.04 -5.77
C GLY A 94 5.82 5.65 -5.38
N LEU A 95 5.15 4.97 -4.44
CA LEU A 95 5.54 3.61 -4.04
C LEU A 95 5.28 2.56 -5.15
N ILE A 96 4.23 2.75 -5.96
CA ILE A 96 3.88 1.82 -7.06
C ILE A 96 5.03 1.63 -8.05
N PHE A 97 5.76 2.71 -8.36
CA PHE A 97 6.84 2.69 -9.33
C PHE A 97 8.19 2.24 -8.75
N GLN A 98 8.27 1.94 -7.46
CA GLN A 98 9.51 1.46 -6.85
C GLN A 98 9.60 -0.07 -6.94
N GLU A 99 10.66 -0.56 -7.59
CA GLU A 99 10.84 -2.01 -7.81
C GLU A 99 10.94 -2.82 -6.51
N LYS A 100 11.45 -2.21 -5.43
CA LYS A 100 11.51 -2.85 -4.11
C LYS A 100 10.14 -3.21 -3.53
N TYR A 101 9.06 -2.63 -4.05
CA TYR A 101 7.69 -2.90 -3.64
C TYR A 101 6.84 -3.54 -4.74
N ARG A 102 7.46 -4.15 -5.76
CA ARG A 102 6.75 -4.74 -6.91
C ARG A 102 5.59 -5.65 -6.50
N SER A 103 5.76 -6.47 -5.46
CA SER A 103 4.77 -7.43 -4.97
C SER A 103 3.67 -6.81 -4.10
N ASN A 104 3.82 -5.56 -3.67
CA ASN A 104 2.81 -4.81 -2.92
C ASN A 104 2.12 -3.71 -3.77
N ARG A 105 2.41 -3.61 -5.07
CA ARG A 105 1.80 -2.58 -5.96
C ARG A 105 0.28 -2.59 -5.93
N MET A 106 -0.34 -3.78 -5.93
CA MET A 106 -1.79 -3.94 -5.80
C MET A 106 -2.32 -3.26 -4.54
N ASP A 107 -1.64 -3.40 -3.39
CA ASP A 107 -2.06 -2.79 -2.13
C ASP A 107 -2.07 -1.26 -2.24
N PHE A 108 -1.05 -0.66 -2.87
CA PHE A 108 -0.98 0.79 -3.04
C PHE A 108 -2.02 1.32 -4.03
N ILE A 109 -2.30 0.58 -5.10
CA ILE A 109 -3.40 0.87 -6.02
C ILE A 109 -4.73 0.85 -5.27
N PHE A 110 -4.94 -0.14 -4.40
CA PHE A 110 -6.14 -0.24 -3.57
C PHE A 110 -6.29 0.96 -2.61
N ILE A 111 -5.19 1.42 -2.01
CA ILE A 111 -5.20 2.66 -1.20
C ILE A 111 -5.65 3.87 -2.03
N LEU A 112 -5.07 4.07 -3.23
CA LEU A 112 -5.48 5.15 -4.13
C LEU A 112 -6.96 5.03 -4.55
N GLN A 113 -7.47 3.80 -4.72
CA GLN A 113 -8.88 3.53 -4.98
C GLN A 113 -9.78 3.95 -3.81
N ILE A 114 -9.44 3.60 -2.56
CA ILE A 114 -10.18 4.04 -1.35
C ILE A 114 -10.21 5.57 -1.25
N MET A 115 -9.08 6.21 -1.56
CA MET A 115 -8.95 7.67 -1.61
C MET A 115 -9.66 8.32 -2.81
N LYS A 116 -10.26 7.53 -3.71
CA LYS A 116 -10.97 7.97 -4.93
C LYS A 116 -10.10 8.83 -5.87
N ARG A 117 -8.81 8.50 -5.98
CA ARG A 117 -7.81 9.25 -6.73
C ARG A 117 -7.82 8.91 -8.22
N LYS A 118 -8.86 9.35 -8.93
CA LYS A 118 -9.03 9.06 -10.37
C LYS A 118 -7.83 9.46 -11.22
N GLY A 119 -7.30 10.68 -11.01
CA GLY A 119 -6.15 11.17 -11.76
C GLY A 119 -4.90 10.34 -11.51
N ASP A 120 -4.60 10.05 -10.24
CA ASP A 120 -3.43 9.24 -9.89
C ASP A 120 -3.52 7.81 -10.43
N ILE A 121 -4.70 7.18 -10.40
CA ILE A 121 -4.92 5.86 -11.01
C ILE A 121 -4.79 5.92 -12.54
N ALA A 122 -5.32 6.97 -13.18
CA ALA A 122 -5.18 7.16 -14.63
C ALA A 122 -3.71 7.32 -15.03
N ASP A 123 -2.92 8.06 -14.24
CA ASP A 123 -1.49 8.22 -14.45
C ASP A 123 -0.75 6.89 -14.30
N VAL A 124 -1.10 6.07 -13.30
CA VAL A 124 -0.57 4.71 -13.16
C VAL A 124 -0.94 3.86 -14.37
N ALA A 125 -2.18 3.92 -14.84
CA ALA A 125 -2.67 3.17 -15.99
C ALA A 125 -2.03 3.58 -17.33
N ALA A 126 -1.52 4.81 -17.43
CA ALA A 126 -0.83 5.30 -18.62
C ALA A 126 0.59 4.72 -18.77
N ASP A 127 1.18 4.20 -17.68
CA ASP A 127 2.48 3.53 -17.72
C ASP A 127 2.32 2.12 -18.33
N LYS A 128 3.02 1.85 -19.43
CA LYS A 128 2.93 0.55 -20.13
C LYS A 128 3.61 -0.58 -19.37
N ASP A 129 4.59 -0.27 -18.54
CA ASP A 129 5.36 -1.27 -17.81
C ASP A 129 4.57 -1.82 -16.62
N ILE A 130 3.64 -1.04 -16.05
CA ILE A 130 2.75 -1.54 -14.98
C ILE A 130 1.88 -2.70 -15.46
N TRP A 131 1.45 -2.67 -16.73
CA TRP A 131 0.66 -3.72 -17.36
C TRP A 131 1.47 -4.98 -17.63
N ARG A 132 2.79 -4.94 -17.49
CA ARG A 132 3.69 -6.09 -17.67
C ARG A 132 4.24 -6.62 -16.34
N ALA A 133 3.84 -6.06 -15.20
CA ALA A 133 4.37 -6.41 -13.89
C ALA A 133 3.96 -7.83 -13.45
N ASP A 134 2.74 -7.98 -12.93
CA ASP A 134 2.21 -9.24 -12.44
C ASP A 134 0.66 -9.21 -12.46
N GLY A 135 0.04 -10.40 -12.35
CA GLY A 135 -1.41 -10.54 -12.45
C GLY A 135 -2.19 -9.81 -11.35
N PHE A 136 -1.65 -9.69 -10.13
CA PHE A 136 -2.32 -8.98 -9.03
C PHE A 136 -2.31 -7.47 -9.26
N THR A 137 -1.17 -6.92 -9.70
CA THR A 137 -1.06 -5.51 -10.08
C THR A 137 -2.02 -5.16 -11.21
N GLN A 138 -2.07 -5.98 -12.27
CA GLN A 138 -3.00 -5.80 -13.38
C GLN A 138 -4.46 -5.84 -12.91
N PHE A 139 -4.82 -6.84 -12.10
CA PHE A 139 -6.17 -6.98 -11.57
C PHE A 139 -6.57 -5.78 -10.71
N GLY A 140 -5.72 -5.37 -9.76
CA GLY A 140 -5.97 -4.22 -8.91
C GLY A 140 -6.17 -2.93 -9.71
N LEU A 141 -5.39 -2.75 -10.78
CA LEU A 141 -5.50 -1.58 -11.65
C LEU A 141 -6.82 -1.59 -12.46
N VAL A 142 -7.20 -2.72 -13.06
CA VAL A 142 -8.49 -2.87 -13.77
C VAL A 142 -9.65 -2.64 -12.81
N GLU A 143 -9.58 -3.22 -11.60
CA GLU A 143 -10.62 -3.06 -10.59
C GLU A 143 -10.79 -1.57 -10.21
N ALA A 144 -9.68 -0.86 -9.96
CA ALA A 144 -9.69 0.55 -9.62
C ALA A 144 -10.25 1.42 -10.75
N ILE A 145 -9.81 1.18 -11.98
CA ILE A 145 -10.31 1.85 -13.19
C ILE A 145 -11.84 1.69 -13.30
N TYR A 146 -12.33 0.46 -13.16
CA TYR A 146 -13.75 0.13 -13.27
C TYR A 146 -14.56 0.78 -12.13
N LYS A 147 -14.17 0.56 -10.86
CA LYS A 147 -14.88 1.08 -9.69
C LYS A 147 -14.92 2.61 -9.66
N LEU A 148 -13.85 3.27 -10.09
CA LEU A 148 -13.78 4.73 -10.15
C LEU A 148 -14.39 5.33 -11.43
N LYS A 149 -14.77 4.49 -12.40
CA LYS A 149 -15.31 4.91 -13.70
C LYS A 149 -14.37 5.91 -14.39
N ILE A 150 -13.12 5.52 -14.59
CA ILE A 150 -12.12 6.39 -15.24
C ILE A 150 -12.42 6.45 -16.74
N PRO A 151 -12.64 7.66 -17.30
CA PRO A 151 -12.92 7.83 -18.73
C PRO A 151 -11.76 7.33 -19.61
N GLY A 152 -12.08 6.81 -20.80
CA GLY A 152 -11.09 6.26 -21.73
C GLY A 152 -10.72 4.80 -21.48
N PHE A 153 -11.21 4.22 -20.38
CA PHE A 153 -11.05 2.80 -20.04
C PHE A 153 -12.38 2.08 -19.77
N SER A 154 -13.50 2.80 -19.84
CA SER A 154 -14.85 2.21 -19.82
C SER A 154 -15.16 1.60 -21.19
N SER A 155 -15.58 0.34 -21.20
CA SER A 155 -16.23 -0.33 -22.34
C SER A 155 -17.46 0.42 -22.81
#